data_AF-A0AA43QMS4-F1
#
_entry.id   AF-A0AA43QMS4-F1
#
_cell.length_a   1.000
_cell.length_b   1.000
_cell.length_c   1.000
_cell.angle_alpha   90.00
_cell.angle_beta   90.00
_cell.angle_gamma   90.00
#
_symmetry.space_group_name_H-M   'P 1'
#
loop_
_entity.id
_entity.type
_entity.pdbx_description
1 polymer ?
#
loop_
_entity_poly.entity_id
_entity_poly.type
_entity_poly.pdbx_seq_one_letter_code
_entity_poly.pdbx_strand_id
1 'polypeptide(L)'
;MGTRLILPSGAKPETDAEEVSTASYDLRRILLGVPEGQGEILKETALPQESDIDYMGGIDFRKGCYVGQELTIRTHHTGVVRKRILPVQLYDPDSKPATALSYDSRTNIAMPVQGANISRIGKKGRSAGKWLGGVGNVGLALCRLEVMTDTVLTGEGSQWDPSSEFKVTWDGNGDHESGGVKIKAFLPSWHQERANAQRVQRPNG
;
A
#
# COMPACT_ATOMS: atom_id res chain seq x y z
N MET A 1 11.70 1.02 -9.81
CA MET A 1 11.45 2.48 -9.89
C MET A 1 12.41 3.23 -10.83
N GLY A 2 13.22 2.57 -11.66
CA GLY A 2 14.16 3.25 -12.57
C GLY A 2 15.40 3.77 -11.84
N THR A 3 16.00 4.83 -12.37
CA THR A 3 17.24 5.45 -11.87
C THR A 3 16.95 6.81 -11.28
N ARG A 4 17.62 7.17 -10.17
CA ARG A 4 17.60 8.51 -9.61
C ARG A 4 18.83 9.28 -10.08
N LEU A 5 18.63 10.46 -10.65
CA LEU A 5 19.70 11.37 -11.05
C LEU A 5 19.75 12.54 -10.07
N ILE A 6 20.96 12.94 -9.65
CA ILE A 6 21.21 14.12 -8.82
C ILE A 6 22.12 15.02 -9.65
N LEU A 7 21.59 16.16 -10.06
CA LEU A 7 22.25 17.10 -10.96
C LEU A 7 22.42 18.46 -10.28
N PRO A 8 23.44 19.26 -10.66
CA PRO A 8 23.52 20.66 -10.29
C PRO A 8 22.25 21.42 -10.69
N SER A 9 21.92 22.48 -9.95
CA SER A 9 20.76 23.32 -10.27
C SER A 9 20.83 23.82 -11.72
N GLY A 10 19.73 23.67 -12.46
CA GLY A 10 19.62 24.07 -13.86
C GLY A 10 20.20 23.09 -14.89
N ALA A 11 20.94 22.06 -14.47
CA ALA A 11 21.41 21.02 -15.37
C ALA A 11 20.27 20.05 -15.74
N LYS A 12 20.27 19.58 -16.99
CA LYS A 12 19.34 18.56 -17.50
C LYS A 12 20.07 17.25 -17.77
N PRO A 13 19.41 16.09 -17.61
CA PRO A 13 20.01 14.81 -17.95
C PRO A 13 20.20 14.70 -19.47
N GLU A 14 21.32 14.11 -19.90
CA GLU A 14 21.52 13.72 -21.29
C GLU A 14 20.77 12.40 -21.55
N THR A 15 19.62 12.49 -22.22
CA THR A 15 18.77 11.34 -22.53
C THR A 15 17.91 11.62 -23.77
N ASP A 16 17.55 10.55 -24.46
CA ASP A 16 16.55 10.52 -25.53
C ASP A 16 15.12 10.33 -25.01
N ALA A 17 14.93 10.25 -23.69
CA ALA A 17 13.63 10.08 -23.07
C ALA A 17 12.76 11.36 -23.13
N GLU A 18 11.45 11.16 -23.19
CA GLU A 18 10.46 12.24 -23.12
C GLU A 18 10.24 12.69 -21.66
N GLU A 19 10.25 14.00 -21.44
CA GLU A 19 9.95 14.60 -20.14
C GLU A 19 8.43 14.50 -19.87
N VAL A 20 8.07 13.88 -18.75
CA VAL A 20 6.68 13.73 -18.32
C VAL A 20 6.44 14.42 -16.99
N SER A 21 5.17 14.69 -16.68
CA SER A 21 4.78 15.33 -15.43
C SER A 21 5.09 14.48 -14.20
N THR A 22 5.22 15.12 -13.03
CA THR A 22 5.33 14.43 -11.73
C THR A 22 4.16 13.47 -11.48
N ALA A 23 2.95 13.80 -11.96
CA ALA A 23 1.78 12.94 -11.81
C ALA A 23 1.96 11.57 -12.50
N SER A 24 2.72 11.52 -13.61
CA SER A 24 3.07 10.26 -14.29
C SER A 24 4.01 9.40 -13.44
N TYR A 25 4.93 10.03 -12.70
CA TYR A 25 5.79 9.34 -11.72
C TYR A 25 4.96 8.79 -10.54
N ASP A 26 4.09 9.60 -9.97
CA ASP A 26 3.22 9.20 -8.85
C ASP A 26 2.31 8.05 -9.23
N LEU A 27 1.65 8.14 -10.39
CA LEU A 27 0.82 7.05 -10.92
C LEU A 27 1.62 5.75 -11.06
N ARG A 28 2.85 5.82 -11.60
CA ARG A 28 3.72 4.65 -11.74
C ARG A 28 4.07 4.03 -10.39
N ARG A 29 4.39 4.84 -9.37
CA ARG A 29 4.65 4.35 -8.01
C ARG A 29 3.43 3.65 -7.42
N ILE A 30 2.26 4.30 -7.52
CA ILE A 30 0.99 3.77 -7.02
C ILE A 30 0.69 2.42 -7.67
N LEU A 31 0.80 2.32 -9.00
CA LEU A 31 0.55 1.06 -9.71
C LEU A 31 1.54 -0.06 -9.32
N LEU A 32 2.77 0.30 -8.93
CA LEU A 32 3.77 -0.64 -8.43
C LEU A 32 3.65 -0.92 -6.93
N GLY A 33 2.76 -0.24 -6.21
CA GLY A 33 2.61 -0.39 -4.76
C GLY A 33 3.75 0.23 -3.94
N VAL A 34 4.41 1.27 -4.45
CA VAL A 34 5.59 1.88 -3.80
C VAL A 34 5.20 3.14 -3.02
N PRO A 35 5.15 3.09 -1.67
CA PRO A 35 4.85 4.26 -0.86
C PRO A 35 6.02 5.26 -0.80
N GLU A 36 5.72 6.55 -0.88
CA GLU A 36 6.67 7.65 -0.80
C GLU A 36 6.05 8.88 -0.09
N GLY A 37 6.83 9.52 0.78
CA GLY A 37 6.45 10.79 1.40
C GLY A 37 5.40 10.70 2.52
N GLN A 38 5.06 11.86 3.09
CA GLN A 38 4.25 11.96 4.31
C GLN A 38 2.77 11.64 4.10
N GLY A 39 2.28 11.67 2.85
CA GLY A 39 0.91 11.29 2.52
C GLY A 39 0.65 9.78 2.57
N GLU A 40 1.71 8.98 2.46
CA GLU A 40 1.62 7.52 2.37
C GLU A 40 2.31 6.87 3.58
N ILE A 41 3.39 7.48 4.08
CA ILE A 41 4.14 7.08 5.26
C ILE A 41 3.85 8.07 6.38
N LEU A 42 2.72 7.85 7.06
CA LEU A 42 2.19 8.78 8.07
C LEU A 42 3.16 8.92 9.25
N LYS A 43 3.50 10.17 9.56
CA LYS A 43 4.37 10.51 10.68
C LYS A 43 3.83 9.91 11.99
N GLU A 44 4.73 9.48 12.87
CA GLU A 44 4.45 8.96 14.23
C GLU A 44 3.63 7.65 14.31
N THR A 45 2.96 7.23 13.24
CA THR A 45 2.06 6.07 13.24
C THR A 45 2.48 4.96 12.27
N ALA A 46 3.21 5.29 11.21
CA ALA A 46 3.71 4.29 10.27
C ALA A 46 4.83 3.45 10.90
N LEU A 47 4.69 2.12 10.79
CA LEU A 47 5.76 1.18 11.09
C LEU A 47 6.56 0.88 9.83
N PRO A 48 7.91 0.83 9.88
CA PRO A 48 8.72 0.58 8.69
C PRO A 48 8.31 -0.67 7.90
N GLN A 49 7.99 -1.77 8.60
CA GLN A 49 7.53 -3.00 7.96
C GLN A 49 6.11 -2.91 7.41
N GLU A 50 5.23 -2.10 8.01
CA GLU A 50 3.89 -1.87 7.45
C GLU A 50 3.97 -0.98 6.19
N SER A 51 5.01 -0.16 6.07
CA SER A 51 5.32 0.68 4.90
C SER A 51 6.26 0.03 3.89
N ASP A 52 6.48 -1.29 3.98
CA ASP A 52 7.34 -2.08 3.08
C ASP A 52 8.81 -1.65 3.01
N ILE A 53 9.29 -0.86 3.97
CA ILE A 53 10.68 -0.40 4.01
C ILE A 53 11.63 -1.60 4.17
N ASP A 54 11.21 -2.66 4.86
CA ASP A 54 11.97 -3.91 4.96
C ASP A 54 12.05 -4.67 3.63
N TYR A 55 10.98 -4.67 2.85
CA TYR A 55 10.96 -5.28 1.50
C TYR A 55 11.75 -4.47 0.48
N MET A 56 11.80 -3.14 0.65
CA MET A 56 12.56 -2.24 -0.21
C MET A 56 14.04 -2.10 0.19
N GLY A 57 14.51 -2.83 1.20
CA GLY A 57 15.91 -2.83 1.64
C GLY A 57 16.33 -1.59 2.44
N GLY A 58 15.36 -0.86 3.01
CA GLY A 58 15.62 0.31 3.85
C GLY A 58 15.93 -0.01 5.32
N ILE A 59 15.93 -1.29 5.70
CA ILE A 59 16.26 -1.74 7.06
C ILE A 59 17.41 -2.73 6.99
N ASP A 60 18.48 -2.42 7.72
CA ASP A 60 19.53 -3.38 8.02
C ASP A 60 19.36 -3.83 9.48
N PHE A 61 19.09 -5.12 9.67
CA PHE A 61 18.90 -5.73 10.99
C PHE A 61 20.23 -6.07 11.68
N ARG A 62 21.38 -5.89 11.00
CA ARG A 62 22.73 -6.24 11.49
C ARG A 62 23.58 -5.01 11.79
N LYS A 63 23.14 -3.80 11.45
CA LYS A 63 23.87 -2.56 11.76
C LYS A 63 23.79 -2.19 13.25
N GLY A 64 24.69 -1.30 13.67
CA GLY A 64 24.73 -0.75 15.03
C GLY A 64 23.50 0.09 15.41
N CYS A 65 23.55 0.69 16.60
CA CYS A 65 22.39 1.35 17.21
C CYS A 65 21.85 2.54 16.40
N TYR A 66 20.53 2.59 16.17
CA TYR A 66 19.85 3.74 15.58
C TYR A 66 18.49 4.02 16.26
N VAL A 67 17.99 5.26 16.12
CA VAL A 67 16.72 5.68 16.75
C VAL A 67 15.56 4.84 16.23
N GLY A 68 14.74 4.30 17.13
CA GLY A 68 13.60 3.45 16.78
C GLY A 68 13.94 1.99 16.44
N GLN A 69 15.20 1.58 16.60
CA GLN A 69 15.64 0.21 16.32
C GLN A 69 14.92 -0.82 17.19
N GLU A 70 14.73 -0.57 18.49
CA GLU A 70 14.11 -1.52 19.42
C GLU A 70 12.73 -1.99 18.92
N LEU A 71 11.87 -1.05 18.53
CA LEU A 71 10.55 -1.36 17.98
C LEU A 71 10.63 -2.09 16.63
N THR A 72 11.57 -1.68 15.78
CA THR A 72 11.78 -2.25 14.45
C THR A 72 12.25 -3.71 14.56
N ILE A 73 13.26 -3.98 15.38
CA ILE A 73 13.81 -5.31 15.65
C ILE A 73 12.76 -6.18 16.35
N ARG A 74 12.09 -5.66 17.37
CA ARG A 74 11.00 -6.39 18.03
C ARG A 74 9.96 -6.83 17.01
N THR A 75 9.49 -5.96 16.14
CA THR A 75 8.51 -6.31 15.11
C THR A 75 9.05 -7.37 14.15
N HIS A 76 10.33 -7.31 13.80
CA HIS A 76 11.00 -8.30 12.96
C HIS A 76 11.05 -9.69 13.61
N HIS A 77 11.42 -9.78 14.90
CA HIS A 77 11.60 -11.06 15.61
C HIS A 77 10.33 -11.62 16.26
N THR A 78 9.44 -10.77 16.76
CA THR A 78 8.27 -11.20 17.57
C THR A 78 7.08 -11.66 16.74
N GLY A 79 7.12 -11.56 15.41
CA GLY A 79 6.17 -12.32 14.61
C GLY A 79 5.94 -11.83 13.19
N VAL A 80 4.65 -11.74 12.89
CA VAL A 80 4.10 -11.67 11.55
C VAL A 80 3.61 -10.25 11.27
N VAL A 81 4.12 -9.64 10.20
CA VAL A 81 3.64 -8.34 9.71
C VAL A 81 2.29 -8.56 9.03
N ARG A 82 1.20 -8.27 9.75
CA ARG A 82 -0.18 -8.54 9.29
C ARG A 82 -0.77 -7.45 8.40
N LYS A 83 -0.20 -6.25 8.44
CA LYS A 83 -0.63 -5.11 7.62
C LYS A 83 0.54 -4.63 6.77
N ARG A 84 0.28 -4.34 5.49
CA ARG A 84 1.23 -3.69 4.60
C ARG A 84 0.53 -2.70 3.70
N ILE A 85 1.26 -1.72 3.17
CA ILE A 85 0.75 -0.82 2.14
C ILE A 85 0.63 -1.62 0.84
N LEU A 86 -0.57 -1.64 0.26
CA LEU A 86 -0.83 -2.29 -1.02
C LEU A 86 -1.42 -1.29 -2.00
N PRO A 87 -1.18 -1.48 -3.30
CA PRO A 87 -1.94 -0.79 -4.31
C PRO A 87 -3.39 -1.27 -4.32
N VAL A 88 -4.28 -0.32 -4.53
CA VAL A 88 -5.73 -0.52 -4.51
C VAL A 88 -6.37 0.14 -5.72
N GLN A 89 -7.50 -0.41 -6.13
CA GLN A 89 -8.37 0.19 -7.15
C GLN A 89 -9.75 0.47 -6.57
N LEU A 90 -10.24 1.68 -6.78
CA LEU A 90 -11.60 2.11 -6.53
C LEU A 90 -12.48 1.73 -7.72
N TYR A 91 -13.72 1.33 -7.45
CA TYR A 91 -14.68 1.00 -8.49
C TYR A 91 -16.11 1.25 -8.04
N ASP A 92 -17.01 1.47 -9.00
CA ASP A 92 -18.41 1.75 -8.71
C ASP A 92 -19.10 0.58 -8.01
N PRO A 93 -20.07 0.84 -7.10
CA PRO A 93 -20.81 -0.22 -6.41
C PRO A 93 -21.46 -1.26 -7.34
N ASP A 94 -21.91 -0.82 -8.51
CA ASP A 94 -22.59 -1.67 -9.50
C ASP A 94 -21.62 -2.38 -10.46
N SER A 95 -20.34 -2.02 -10.41
CA SER A 95 -19.30 -2.64 -11.22
C SER A 95 -18.68 -3.86 -10.54
N LYS A 96 -18.21 -4.81 -11.34
CA LYS A 96 -17.40 -5.92 -10.83
C LYS A 96 -15.98 -5.45 -10.53
N PRO A 97 -15.33 -6.00 -9.50
CA PRO A 97 -13.93 -5.69 -9.23
C PRO A 97 -13.05 -6.12 -10.41
N ALA A 98 -12.06 -5.29 -10.75
CA ALA A 98 -11.09 -5.61 -11.80
C ALA A 98 -10.25 -6.85 -11.42
N THR A 99 -9.87 -7.63 -12.43
CA THR A 99 -9.00 -8.82 -12.25
C THR A 99 -7.54 -8.42 -12.06
N ALA A 100 -7.10 -7.34 -12.71
CA ALA A 100 -5.78 -6.74 -12.58
C ALA A 100 -5.92 -5.25 -12.28
N LEU A 101 -4.91 -4.69 -11.61
CA LEU A 101 -4.85 -3.26 -11.31
C LEU A 101 -4.65 -2.47 -12.60
N SER A 102 -5.51 -1.49 -12.85
CA SER A 102 -5.42 -0.62 -14.02
C SER A 102 -5.95 0.78 -13.72
N TYR A 103 -5.20 1.79 -14.14
CA TYR A 103 -5.65 3.17 -14.11
C TYR A 103 -6.55 3.48 -15.31
N ASP A 104 -7.68 4.15 -15.06
CA ASP A 104 -8.54 4.71 -16.11
C ASP A 104 -8.77 6.20 -15.82
N SER A 105 -8.29 7.06 -16.71
CA SER A 105 -8.41 8.52 -16.57
C SER A 105 -9.83 9.04 -16.75
N ARG A 106 -10.77 8.20 -17.21
CA ARG A 106 -12.16 8.58 -17.47
C ARG A 106 -13.07 8.32 -16.27
N THR A 107 -12.57 7.66 -15.23
CA THR A 107 -13.37 7.38 -14.03
C THR A 107 -13.66 8.68 -13.29
N ASN A 108 -14.92 8.89 -12.93
CA ASN A 108 -15.35 10.00 -12.09
C ASN A 108 -15.77 9.49 -10.71
N ILE A 109 -14.78 9.01 -9.95
CA ILE A 109 -14.97 8.45 -8.61
C ILE A 109 -14.59 9.53 -7.59
N ALA A 110 -15.45 9.76 -6.60
CA ALA A 110 -15.13 10.64 -5.48
C ALA A 110 -13.95 10.09 -4.69
N MET A 111 -12.93 10.94 -4.48
CA MET A 111 -11.71 10.55 -3.79
C MET A 111 -11.95 10.44 -2.27
N PRO A 112 -11.64 9.29 -1.63
CA PRO A 112 -11.77 9.16 -0.19
C PRO A 112 -10.80 10.08 0.56
N VAL A 113 -11.20 10.54 1.75
CA VAL A 113 -10.31 11.31 2.65
C VAL A 113 -9.20 10.42 3.19
N GLN A 114 -7.99 10.97 3.34
CA GLN A 114 -6.86 10.24 3.92
C GLN A 114 -7.21 9.70 5.31
N GLY A 115 -6.87 8.42 5.54
CA GLY A 115 -7.17 7.72 6.79
C GLY A 115 -8.57 7.11 6.86
N ALA A 116 -9.42 7.28 5.84
CA ALA A 116 -10.74 6.66 5.77
C ALA A 116 -10.68 5.14 5.95
N ASN A 117 -11.64 4.60 6.69
CA ASN A 117 -11.67 3.18 7.03
C ASN A 117 -12.15 2.34 5.85
N ILE A 118 -11.48 1.21 5.64
CA ILE A 118 -11.89 0.17 4.71
C ILE A 118 -12.59 -0.93 5.50
N SER A 119 -13.80 -1.31 5.07
CA SER A 119 -14.63 -2.33 5.73
C SER A 119 -15.07 -3.40 4.73
N ARG A 120 -15.24 -4.63 5.23
CA ARG A 120 -15.82 -5.73 4.42
C ARG A 120 -17.32 -5.49 4.26
N ILE A 121 -17.83 -5.66 3.04
CA ILE A 121 -19.26 -5.55 2.74
C ILE A 121 -19.97 -6.82 3.24
N GLY A 122 -21.18 -6.66 3.78
CA GLY A 122 -22.02 -7.79 4.22
C GLY A 122 -21.62 -8.43 5.57
N LYS A 123 -20.48 -8.04 6.16
CA LYS A 123 -20.04 -8.58 7.46
C LYS A 123 -19.52 -7.47 8.37
N LYS A 124 -20.12 -7.35 9.57
CA LYS A 124 -19.58 -6.48 10.63
C LYS A 124 -18.28 -7.07 11.16
N GLY A 125 -17.29 -6.22 11.42
CA GLY A 125 -16.00 -6.64 11.92
C GLY A 125 -15.05 -5.46 12.10
N ARG A 126 -13.81 -5.79 12.50
CA ARG A 126 -12.74 -4.80 12.56
C ARG A 126 -12.43 -4.27 11.16
N SER A 127 -11.96 -3.04 11.07
CA SER A 127 -11.47 -2.43 9.82
C SER A 127 -10.48 -3.36 9.10
N ALA A 128 -10.67 -3.51 7.79
CA ALA A 128 -9.80 -4.28 6.91
C ALA A 128 -8.54 -3.49 6.51
N GLY A 129 -8.60 -2.15 6.59
CA GLY A 129 -7.50 -1.29 6.23
C GLY A 129 -7.82 0.19 6.34
N LYS A 130 -6.87 1.03 5.91
CA LYS A 130 -7.05 2.48 5.82
C LYS A 130 -6.59 2.98 4.47
N TRP A 131 -7.38 3.85 3.86
CA TRP A 131 -7.01 4.60 2.66
C TRP A 131 -5.88 5.59 2.99
N LEU A 132 -4.87 5.71 2.12
CA LEU A 132 -3.76 6.64 2.30
C LEU A 132 -3.82 7.79 1.30
N GLY A 133 -4.11 7.49 0.03
CA GLY A 133 -4.18 8.47 -1.05
C GLY A 133 -4.16 7.81 -2.42
N GLY A 134 -4.44 8.57 -3.47
CA GLY A 134 -4.53 8.04 -4.83
C GLY A 134 -4.83 9.08 -5.89
N VAL A 135 -4.92 8.62 -7.13
CA VAL A 135 -5.23 9.41 -8.33
C VAL A 135 -6.25 8.66 -9.19
N GLY A 136 -7.32 9.35 -9.58
CA GLY A 136 -8.45 8.73 -10.28
C GLY A 136 -8.98 7.50 -9.55
N ASN A 137 -8.95 6.35 -10.20
CA ASN A 137 -9.44 5.09 -9.65
C ASN A 137 -8.36 4.24 -8.94
N VAL A 138 -7.11 4.69 -8.80
CA VAL A 138 -6.05 3.90 -8.14
C VAL A 138 -5.42 4.64 -6.97
N GLY A 139 -4.87 3.90 -6.01
CA GLY A 139 -4.19 4.50 -4.87
C GLY A 139 -3.43 3.49 -4.02
N LEU A 140 -3.02 3.93 -2.83
CA LEU A 140 -2.40 3.09 -1.82
C LEU A 140 -3.29 3.03 -0.58
N ALA A 141 -3.28 1.87 0.07
CA ALA A 141 -3.96 1.66 1.33
C ALA A 141 -3.12 0.76 2.25
N LEU A 142 -3.19 1.02 3.56
CA LEU A 142 -2.69 0.09 4.56
C LEU A 142 -3.70 -1.05 4.72
N CYS A 143 -3.37 -2.23 4.21
CA CYS A 143 -4.27 -3.37 4.11
C CYS A 143 -3.88 -4.49 5.08
N ARG A 144 -4.87 -5.12 5.72
CA ARG A 144 -4.66 -6.41 6.41
C ARG A 144 -4.54 -7.53 5.36
N LEU A 145 -3.36 -8.14 5.29
CA LEU A 145 -3.00 -9.08 4.24
C LEU A 145 -3.96 -10.28 4.19
N GLU A 146 -4.14 -11.01 5.30
CA GLU A 146 -4.99 -12.21 5.37
C GLU A 146 -6.50 -11.90 5.30
N VAL A 147 -6.88 -10.64 5.20
CA VAL A 147 -8.29 -10.21 5.08
C VAL A 147 -8.59 -9.79 3.65
N MET A 148 -7.68 -9.02 3.03
CA MET A 148 -7.88 -8.39 1.73
C MET A 148 -7.17 -9.10 0.57
N THR A 149 -6.28 -10.04 0.87
CA THR A 149 -5.50 -10.81 -0.12
C THR A 149 -5.48 -12.29 0.25
N ASP A 150 -5.15 -13.13 -0.73
CA ASP A 150 -4.94 -14.57 -0.57
C ASP A 150 -3.65 -14.92 0.20
N THR A 151 -2.89 -13.92 0.66
CA THR A 151 -1.69 -14.12 1.49
C THR A 151 -2.04 -14.91 2.76
N VAL A 152 -1.28 -15.97 3.01
CA VAL A 152 -1.32 -16.75 4.26
C VAL A 152 -0.06 -16.43 5.05
N LEU A 153 -0.22 -15.83 6.22
CA LEU A 153 0.89 -15.44 7.07
C LEU A 153 1.07 -16.38 8.26
N THR A 154 -0.04 -16.83 8.87
CA THR A 154 -0.04 -17.82 9.95
C THR A 154 -0.65 -19.14 9.49
N GLY A 155 -0.28 -20.24 10.14
CA GLY A 155 -0.88 -21.56 9.90
C GLY A 155 -2.33 -21.68 10.38
N GLU A 156 -2.93 -20.62 10.91
CA GLU A 156 -4.27 -20.59 11.51
C GLU A 156 -5.40 -20.33 10.49
N GLY A 157 -5.07 -20.35 9.19
CA GLY A 157 -6.03 -20.15 8.10
C GLY A 157 -6.24 -18.67 7.74
N SER A 158 -6.53 -18.41 6.47
CA SER A 158 -6.79 -17.06 5.95
C SER A 158 -8.24 -16.64 6.19
N GLN A 159 -8.47 -15.37 6.53
CA GLN A 159 -9.81 -14.79 6.59
C GLN A 159 -10.30 -14.33 5.21
N TRP A 160 -9.45 -14.48 4.19
CA TRP A 160 -9.73 -14.11 2.82
C TRP A 160 -10.74 -15.06 2.17
N ASP A 161 -11.58 -14.46 1.34
CA ASP A 161 -12.56 -15.16 0.52
C ASP A 161 -12.61 -14.40 -0.82
N PRO A 162 -12.46 -15.06 -1.97
CA PRO A 162 -12.46 -14.42 -3.29
C PRO A 162 -13.77 -13.68 -3.61
N SER A 163 -14.87 -14.01 -2.93
CA SER A 163 -16.15 -13.32 -3.03
C SER A 163 -16.29 -12.11 -2.10
N SER A 164 -15.34 -11.90 -1.17
CA SER A 164 -15.36 -10.74 -0.27
C SER A 164 -15.12 -9.45 -1.04
N GLU A 165 -16.07 -8.53 -0.92
CA GLU A 165 -15.93 -7.16 -1.38
C GLU A 165 -15.65 -6.20 -0.21
N PHE A 166 -14.97 -5.10 -0.50
CA PHE A 166 -14.64 -4.07 0.47
C PHE A 166 -15.13 -2.71 -0.01
N LYS A 167 -15.40 -1.83 0.94
CA LYS A 167 -15.70 -0.42 0.69
C LYS A 167 -14.88 0.47 1.60
N VAL A 168 -14.45 1.60 1.07
CA VAL A 168 -13.98 2.73 1.85
C VAL A 168 -15.16 3.67 2.06
N THR A 169 -15.33 4.15 3.29
CA THR A 169 -16.38 5.10 3.66
C THR A 169 -15.76 6.22 4.47
N TRP A 170 -16.23 7.44 4.24
CA TRP A 170 -15.81 8.61 4.98
C TRP A 170 -17.00 9.48 5.29
N ASP A 171 -16.92 10.10 6.46
CA ASP A 171 -17.89 11.11 6.87
C ASP A 171 -17.49 12.44 6.24
N GLY A 172 -18.50 13.24 5.91
CA GLY A 172 -18.26 14.60 5.46
C GLY A 172 -17.75 15.45 6.62
N ASN A 173 -16.76 16.30 6.38
CA ASN A 173 -16.29 17.26 7.36
C ASN A 173 -15.93 18.57 6.68
N GLY A 174 -16.52 19.68 7.13
CA GLY A 174 -16.40 20.98 6.46
C GLY A 174 -16.93 20.93 5.02
N ASP A 175 -16.06 21.18 4.05
CA ASP A 175 -16.35 21.27 2.61
C ASP A 175 -16.45 19.90 1.89
N HIS A 176 -16.21 18.78 2.59
CA HIS A 176 -16.27 17.45 2.00
C HIS A 176 -17.59 16.75 2.31
N GLU A 177 -18.27 16.24 1.28
CA GLU A 177 -19.46 15.40 1.45
C GLU A 177 -19.09 13.99 1.94
N SER A 178 -19.99 13.38 2.71
CA SER A 178 -19.87 11.96 3.07
C SER A 178 -19.97 11.09 1.84
N GLY A 179 -19.19 10.01 1.77
CA GLY A 179 -19.21 9.13 0.62
C GLY A 179 -18.78 7.71 0.92
N GLY A 180 -18.95 6.86 -0.09
CA GLY A 180 -18.48 5.49 -0.05
C GLY A 180 -18.28 4.94 -1.46
N VAL A 181 -17.17 4.23 -1.65
CA VAL A 181 -16.85 3.57 -2.92
C VAL A 181 -16.27 2.19 -2.64
N LYS A 182 -16.50 1.25 -3.57
CA LYS A 182 -15.90 -0.08 -3.46
C LYS A 182 -14.40 -0.02 -3.77
N ILE A 183 -13.66 -0.91 -3.14
CA ILE A 183 -12.20 -0.92 -3.20
C ILE A 183 -11.69 -2.36 -3.23
N LYS A 184 -10.67 -2.61 -4.06
CA LYS A 184 -9.96 -3.89 -4.13
C LYS A 184 -8.46 -3.68 -3.98
N ALA A 185 -7.82 -4.48 -3.14
CA ALA A 185 -6.37 -4.52 -3.01
C ALA A 185 -5.74 -5.51 -3.98
N PHE A 186 -4.54 -5.20 -4.44
CA PHE A 186 -3.73 -6.03 -5.31
C PHE A 186 -2.38 -6.28 -4.65
N LEU A 187 -1.90 -7.52 -4.69
CA LEU A 187 -0.57 -7.85 -4.17
C LEU A 187 0.46 -7.67 -5.30
N PRO A 188 1.44 -6.75 -5.17
CA PRO A 188 2.49 -6.61 -6.17
C PRO A 188 3.33 -7.88 -6.28
N SER A 189 3.86 -8.21 -7.46
CA SER A 189 4.71 -9.41 -7.64
C SER A 189 5.92 -9.41 -6.72
N TRP A 190 6.55 -8.26 -6.51
CA TRP A 190 7.73 -8.11 -5.65
C TRP A 190 7.45 -8.35 -4.17
N HIS A 191 6.19 -8.25 -3.70
CA HIS A 191 5.84 -8.60 -2.31
C HIS A 191 6.06 -10.09 -2.06
N GLN A 192 5.61 -10.96 -2.97
CA GLN A 192 5.76 -12.40 -2.85
C GLN A 192 7.24 -12.82 -2.89
N GLU A 193 8.00 -12.23 -3.81
CA GLU A 193 9.45 -12.45 -3.93
C GLU A 193 10.18 -12.09 -2.63
N ARG A 194 9.87 -10.94 -2.03
CA ARG A 194 10.50 -10.46 -0.79
C ARG A 194 10.07 -11.26 0.43
N ALA A 195 8.79 -11.63 0.53
CA ALA A 195 8.29 -12.50 1.57
C ALA A 195 9.02 -13.85 1.58
N ASN A 196 9.23 -14.45 0.40
CA ASN A 196 9.96 -15.70 0.25
C ASN A 196 11.45 -15.54 0.61
N ALA A 197 12.10 -14.46 0.15
CA ALA A 197 13.50 -14.18 0.48
C ALA A 197 13.72 -14.01 2.00
N GLN A 198 12.81 -13.33 2.70
CA GLN A 198 12.90 -13.17 4.16
C GLN A 198 12.67 -14.48 4.91
N ARG A 199 11.80 -15.39 4.42
CA ARG A 199 11.61 -16.72 5.02
C ARG A 199 12.89 -17.55 4.96
N VAL A 200 13.64 -17.50 3.86
CA VAL A 200 14.94 -18.20 3.73
C VAL A 200 16.00 -17.63 4.67
N GLN A 201 15.97 -16.32 4.94
CA GLN A 201 16.94 -15.66 5.81
C GLN A 201 16.67 -15.82 7.32
N ARG A 202 15.55 -16.42 7.71
CA ARG A 202 15.26 -16.81 9.10
C ARG A 202 15.62 -18.30 9.24
N PRO A 203 16.81 -18.67 9.72
CA PRO A 203 17.07 -20.06 10.07
C PRO A 203 16.04 -20.46 11.13
N ASN A 204 15.48 -21.67 11.02
CA ASN A 204 14.69 -22.25 12.11
C ASN A 204 15.49 -22.08 13.41
N GLY A 205 14.97 -21.26 14.33
CA GLY A 205 15.46 -21.18 15.69
C GLY A 205 15.14 -22.45 16.44
#